data_AF-A0A9Q2L7B8-F1
#
_entry.id   AF-A0A9Q2L7B8-F1
#
_cell.length_a   1.000
_cell.length_b   1.000
_cell.length_c   1.000
_cell.angle_alpha   90.00
_cell.angle_beta   90.00
_cell.angle_gamma   90.00
#
_symmetry.space_group_name_H-M   'P 1'
#
loop_
_entity.id
_entity.type
_entity.pdbx_description
1 polymer ?
#
loop_
_entity_poly.entity_id
_entity_poly.type
_entity_poly.pdbx_seq_one_letter_code
_entity_poly.pdbx_strand_id
1 'polypeptide(L)'
;MTEPTWRVMSANQSCQSDVLAQAIDEADAIVVGIGAGMSASDGFTYIGKRFTQNFPDFIEKYGFFDMLQASLHTFESWQEYWAFQSRFVALNYLDQPVGASYVALKEILKNKAHHIITTNADNAFAVAGYDLDKVFHIQGEYILWQCSQHCHPQTYRDDEAIRQMIQAQSNMEVPRELVPHCPKCDAPMEINKRKAQVGMVEDADFEAQLSRYNQFLENHKTGKVLYLEIGIGYTTPQFVKHPFQRMTRQNPDALFMTLNKKAYRIPQNIRERTIHLTDDISTLILEANNKLTK
;
A
#
# COMPACT_ATOMS: atom_id res chain seq x y z
N MET A 1 18.18 35.11 4.93
CA MET A 1 17.57 33.86 5.44
C MET A 1 16.07 34.07 5.33
N THR A 2 15.43 33.48 4.32
CA THR A 2 13.98 33.46 4.22
C THR A 2 13.44 32.64 5.39
N GLU A 3 12.45 33.15 6.12
CA GLU A 3 11.83 32.42 7.23
C GLU A 3 11.39 31.02 6.77
N PRO A 4 11.57 29.97 7.59
CA PRO A 4 11.08 28.65 7.24
C PRO A 4 9.57 28.72 7.00
N THR A 5 9.14 28.31 5.82
CA THR A 5 7.73 28.33 5.40
C THR A 5 6.86 27.46 6.30
N TRP A 6 7.45 26.45 6.96
CA TRP A 6 6.77 25.54 7.87
C TRP A 6 7.14 25.82 9.33
N ARG A 7 6.15 26.17 10.16
CA ARG A 7 6.32 26.36 11.61
C ARG A 7 6.81 25.08 12.29
N VAL A 8 6.41 23.91 11.80
CA VAL A 8 6.87 22.62 12.35
C VAL A 8 8.39 22.44 12.25
N MET A 9 9.06 23.10 11.29
CA MET A 9 10.51 23.00 11.10
C MET A 9 11.31 23.88 12.08
N SER A 10 10.68 24.85 12.72
CA SER A 10 11.31 25.75 13.70
C SER A 10 10.85 25.51 15.14
N ALA A 11 9.82 24.68 15.32
CA ALA A 11 9.26 24.37 16.64
C ALA A 11 10.16 23.40 17.41
N ASN A 12 10.41 23.71 18.69
CA ASN A 12 11.13 22.83 19.61
C ASN A 12 10.13 21.84 20.23
N GLN A 13 9.60 20.92 19.41
CA GLN A 13 8.63 19.91 19.84
C GLN A 13 9.34 18.72 20.46
N SER A 14 8.81 18.21 21.58
CA SER A 14 9.42 17.10 22.32
C SER A 14 9.00 15.71 21.84
N CYS A 15 7.88 15.58 21.10
CA CYS A 15 7.32 14.29 20.69
C CYS A 15 7.00 14.24 19.18
N GLN A 16 7.25 13.11 18.53
CA GLN A 16 7.03 12.94 17.09
C GLN A 16 5.55 13.04 16.69
N SER A 17 4.61 12.68 17.58
CA SER A 17 3.18 12.83 17.31
C SER A 17 2.74 14.30 17.26
N ASP A 18 3.41 15.20 18.01
CA ASP A 18 3.21 16.65 17.88
C ASP A 18 3.75 17.19 16.55
N VAL A 19 4.91 16.68 16.12
CA VAL A 19 5.53 17.02 14.83
C VAL A 19 4.59 16.62 13.69
N LEU A 20 4.07 15.38 13.71
CA LEU A 20 3.12 14.88 12.71
C LEU A 20 1.83 15.72 12.70
N ALA A 21 1.22 15.93 13.87
CA ALA A 21 -0.03 16.68 13.98
C ALA A 21 0.14 18.13 13.48
N GLN A 22 1.22 18.82 13.86
CA GLN A 22 1.44 20.20 13.41
C GLN A 22 1.71 20.30 11.91
N ALA A 23 2.47 19.36 11.32
CA ALA A 23 2.70 19.35 9.88
C ALA A 23 1.39 19.14 9.10
N ILE A 24 0.52 18.25 9.58
CA ILE A 24 -0.79 18.00 8.96
C ILE A 24 -1.71 19.22 9.11
N ASP A 25 -1.72 19.86 10.29
CA ASP A 25 -2.52 21.07 10.52
C ASP A 25 -2.10 22.23 9.60
N GLU A 26 -0.80 22.44 9.44
CA GLU A 26 -0.23 23.53 8.64
C GLU A 26 -0.33 23.32 7.12
N ALA A 27 -0.53 22.08 6.66
CA ALA A 27 -0.58 21.75 5.24
C ALA A 27 -1.85 22.29 4.55
N ASP A 28 -1.65 22.90 3.38
CA ASP A 28 -2.74 23.28 2.46
C ASP A 28 -3.35 22.03 1.81
N ALA A 29 -2.49 21.05 1.49
CA ALA A 29 -2.88 19.76 0.93
C ALA A 29 -1.86 18.66 1.29
N ILE A 30 -2.31 17.41 1.26
CA ILE A 30 -1.51 16.25 1.67
C ILE A 30 -1.53 15.18 0.58
N VAL A 31 -0.36 14.80 0.07
CA VAL A 31 -0.19 13.63 -0.80
C VAL A 31 0.38 12.51 0.07
N VAL A 32 -0.42 11.46 0.27
CA VAL A 32 -0.11 10.38 1.20
C VAL A 32 0.36 9.15 0.42
N GLY A 33 1.50 8.60 0.80
CA GLY A 33 2.10 7.42 0.20
C GLY A 33 2.19 6.29 1.21
N ILE A 34 1.37 5.24 1.06
CA ILE A 34 1.28 4.16 2.06
C ILE A 34 1.87 2.86 1.53
N GLY A 35 2.78 2.27 2.31
CA GLY A 35 3.43 0.99 2.03
C GLY A 35 3.16 -0.08 3.08
N ALA A 36 3.80 -1.23 2.90
CA ALA A 36 3.56 -2.42 3.71
C ALA A 36 3.88 -2.23 5.21
N GLY A 37 4.73 -1.25 5.55
CA GLY A 37 5.05 -0.92 6.93
C GLY A 37 3.84 -0.47 7.76
N MET A 38 2.85 0.19 7.14
CA MET A 38 1.63 0.61 7.84
C MET A 38 0.75 -0.60 8.20
N SER A 39 0.47 -1.48 7.23
CA SER A 39 -0.25 -2.74 7.50
C SER A 39 0.50 -3.61 8.52
N ALA A 40 1.83 -3.68 8.43
CA ALA A 40 2.64 -4.42 9.40
C ALA A 40 2.54 -3.84 10.83
N SER A 41 2.41 -2.52 10.99
CA SER A 41 2.25 -1.91 12.32
C SER A 41 0.90 -2.19 12.97
N ASP A 42 -0.14 -2.49 12.18
CA ASP A 42 -1.44 -2.97 12.69
C ASP A 42 -1.49 -4.51 12.84
N GLY A 43 -0.34 -5.19 12.69
CA GLY A 43 -0.22 -6.63 12.90
C GLY A 43 -0.42 -7.48 11.63
N PHE A 44 -0.64 -6.88 10.47
CA PHE A 44 -0.74 -7.58 9.18
C PHE A 44 0.64 -7.88 8.60
N THR A 45 1.43 -8.63 9.38
CA THR A 45 2.83 -8.93 9.05
C THR A 45 2.96 -9.99 7.96
N TYR A 46 4.02 -9.87 7.17
CA TYR A 46 4.37 -10.80 6.08
C TYR A 46 5.49 -11.78 6.46
N ILE A 47 6.00 -11.68 7.68
CA ILE A 47 7.06 -12.55 8.21
C ILE A 47 6.73 -12.95 9.65
N GLY A 48 7.27 -14.09 10.09
CA GLY A 48 7.09 -14.60 11.44
C GLY A 48 5.78 -15.37 11.60
N LYS A 49 5.22 -15.36 12.82
CA LYS A 49 4.12 -16.26 13.21
C LYS A 49 2.91 -16.22 12.27
N ARG A 50 2.50 -15.03 11.81
CA ARG A 50 1.36 -14.90 10.88
C ARG A 50 1.60 -15.67 9.59
N PHE A 51 2.82 -15.66 9.05
CA PHE A 51 3.17 -16.45 7.87
C PHE A 51 3.33 -17.94 8.21
N THR A 52 4.13 -18.26 9.24
CA THR A 52 4.47 -19.66 9.56
C THR A 52 3.28 -20.50 10.03
N GLN A 53 2.26 -19.88 10.63
CA GLN A 53 1.03 -20.56 11.02
C GLN A 53 0.05 -20.76 9.86
N ASN A 54 0.05 -19.87 8.87
CA ASN A 54 -0.91 -19.91 7.76
C ASN A 54 -0.40 -20.68 6.55
N PHE A 55 0.91 -20.86 6.38
CA PHE A 55 1.52 -21.55 5.23
C PHE A 55 2.62 -22.56 5.60
N PRO A 56 2.46 -23.40 6.64
CA PRO A 56 3.52 -24.31 7.08
C PRO A 56 3.93 -25.32 6.01
N ASP A 57 2.97 -25.82 5.23
CA ASP A 57 3.14 -26.73 4.11
C ASP A 57 4.01 -26.15 2.99
N PHE A 58 3.69 -24.95 2.53
CA PHE A 58 4.48 -24.25 1.51
C PHE A 58 5.88 -23.87 2.03
N ILE A 59 6.01 -23.55 3.32
CA ILE A 59 7.31 -23.28 3.94
C ILE A 59 8.15 -24.56 4.00
N GLU A 60 7.56 -25.69 4.36
CA GLU A 60 8.25 -26.98 4.39
C GLU A 60 8.74 -27.40 3.00
N LYS A 61 7.90 -27.25 1.96
CA LYS A 61 8.27 -27.59 0.58
C LYS A 61 9.33 -26.67 -0.01
N TYR A 62 9.18 -25.35 0.15
CA TYR A 62 9.98 -24.36 -0.59
C TYR A 62 11.03 -23.62 0.24
N GLY A 63 11.01 -23.75 1.56
CA GLY A 63 11.91 -22.99 2.44
C GLY A 63 11.68 -21.48 2.39
N PHE A 64 10.45 -21.04 2.10
CA PHE A 64 10.12 -19.61 2.01
C PHE A 64 10.43 -18.88 3.32
N PHE A 65 11.09 -17.74 3.23
CA PHE A 65 11.44 -16.92 4.39
C PHE A 65 10.28 -16.01 4.81
N ASP A 66 9.59 -15.43 3.84
CA ASP A 66 8.46 -14.52 4.06
C ASP A 66 7.35 -14.71 3.03
N MET A 67 6.17 -14.20 3.38
CA MET A 67 4.95 -14.34 2.62
C MET A 67 4.97 -13.54 1.31
N LEU A 68 5.75 -12.45 1.25
CA LEU A 68 5.88 -11.67 0.02
C LEU A 68 6.64 -12.49 -1.03
N GLN A 69 7.77 -13.09 -0.63
CA GLN A 69 8.54 -14.01 -1.46
C GLN A 69 7.65 -15.15 -1.99
N ALA A 70 6.92 -15.81 -1.09
CA ALA A 70 6.01 -16.91 -1.47
C ALA A 70 4.93 -16.44 -2.46
N SER A 71 4.36 -15.24 -2.26
CA SER A 71 3.32 -14.69 -3.13
C SER A 71 3.78 -14.31 -4.54
N LEU A 72 5.10 -14.17 -4.73
CA LEU A 72 5.75 -13.84 -6.00
C LEU A 72 6.43 -15.06 -6.65
N HIS A 73 6.34 -16.23 -6.00
CA HIS A 73 6.98 -17.45 -6.49
C HIS A 73 6.31 -17.98 -7.77
N THR A 74 7.12 -18.56 -8.65
CA THR A 74 6.63 -19.33 -9.81
C THR A 74 6.43 -20.77 -9.38
N PHE A 75 5.20 -21.12 -9.01
CA PHE A 75 4.81 -22.48 -8.60
C PHE A 75 4.87 -23.48 -9.76
N GLU A 76 4.87 -24.78 -9.42
CA GLU A 76 5.07 -25.86 -10.39
C GLU A 76 3.86 -26.04 -11.32
N SER A 77 2.67 -25.67 -10.85
CA SER A 77 1.42 -25.75 -11.60
C SER A 77 0.44 -24.62 -11.25
N TRP A 78 -0.57 -24.42 -12.09
CA TRP A 78 -1.67 -23.49 -11.77
C TRP A 78 -2.53 -23.98 -10.61
N GLN A 79 -2.61 -25.30 -10.40
CA GLN A 79 -3.30 -25.87 -9.24
C GLN A 79 -2.61 -25.47 -7.93
N GLU A 80 -1.28 -25.53 -7.91
CA GLU A 80 -0.50 -25.14 -6.75
C GLU A 80 -0.46 -23.62 -6.55
N TYR A 81 -0.34 -22.86 -7.65
CA TYR A 81 -0.48 -21.40 -7.63
C TYR A 81 -1.78 -20.98 -6.95
N TRP A 82 -2.92 -21.54 -7.38
CA TRP A 82 -4.22 -21.18 -6.82
C TRP A 82 -4.44 -21.74 -5.41
N ALA A 83 -3.82 -22.86 -5.04
CA ALA A 83 -3.83 -23.35 -3.66
C ALA A 83 -3.17 -22.35 -2.70
N PHE A 84 -1.99 -21.83 -3.05
CA PHE A 84 -1.32 -20.78 -2.28
C PHE A 84 -2.11 -19.47 -2.31
N GLN A 85 -2.42 -18.96 -3.51
CA GLN A 85 -2.97 -17.62 -3.66
C GLN A 85 -4.37 -17.51 -3.07
N SER A 86 -5.21 -18.54 -3.15
CA SER A 86 -6.54 -18.52 -2.51
C SER A 86 -6.45 -18.28 -1.00
N ARG A 87 -5.59 -19.03 -0.29
CA ARG A 87 -5.32 -18.82 1.15
C ARG A 87 -4.69 -17.46 1.43
N PHE A 88 -3.77 -17.01 0.57
CA PHE A 88 -3.14 -15.68 0.68
C PHE A 88 -4.16 -14.54 0.54
N VAL A 89 -5.08 -14.64 -0.41
CA VAL A 89 -6.17 -13.67 -0.64
C VAL A 89 -7.15 -13.68 0.52
N ALA A 90 -7.51 -14.85 1.05
CA ALA A 90 -8.37 -14.91 2.24
C ALA A 90 -7.72 -14.19 3.43
N LEU A 91 -6.45 -14.52 3.73
CA LEU A 91 -5.74 -13.96 4.89
C LEU A 91 -5.52 -12.44 4.80
N ASN A 92 -5.22 -11.92 3.61
CA ASN A 92 -4.78 -10.52 3.42
C ASN A 92 -5.85 -9.64 2.77
N TYR A 93 -7.01 -10.18 2.39
CA TYR A 93 -8.05 -9.38 1.74
C TYR A 93 -9.48 -9.74 2.20
N LEU A 94 -9.89 -11.01 2.16
CA LEU A 94 -11.28 -11.34 2.53
C LEU A 94 -11.53 -11.24 4.04
N ASP A 95 -10.59 -11.76 4.83
CA ASP A 95 -10.76 -11.95 6.28
C ASP A 95 -9.84 -11.05 7.11
N GLN A 96 -9.02 -10.21 6.47
CA GLN A 96 -8.15 -9.29 7.18
C GLN A 96 -9.02 -8.25 7.93
N PRO A 97 -8.89 -8.14 9.26
CA PRO A 97 -9.73 -7.23 10.04
C PRO A 97 -9.31 -5.77 9.83
N VAL A 98 -10.13 -4.84 10.31
CA VAL A 98 -9.82 -3.41 10.26
C VAL A 98 -8.58 -3.07 11.11
N GLY A 99 -7.65 -2.31 10.55
CA GLY A 99 -6.47 -1.79 11.24
C GLY A 99 -6.75 -0.46 11.94
N ALA A 100 -6.31 -0.32 13.20
CA ALA A 100 -6.56 0.88 14.00
C ALA A 100 -5.86 2.12 13.44
N SER A 101 -4.64 1.98 12.89
CA SER A 101 -3.89 3.09 12.30
C SER A 101 -4.57 3.63 11.03
N TYR A 102 -5.20 2.76 10.22
CA TYR A 102 -5.98 3.17 9.06
C TYR A 102 -7.23 3.96 9.46
N VAL A 103 -7.95 3.52 10.51
CA VAL A 103 -9.12 4.27 11.02
C VAL A 103 -8.69 5.65 11.53
N ALA A 104 -7.62 5.71 12.32
CA ALA A 104 -7.12 6.96 12.87
C ALA A 104 -6.62 7.91 11.77
N LEU A 105 -5.84 7.42 10.79
CA LEU A 105 -5.38 8.25 9.68
C LEU A 105 -6.56 8.79 8.84
N LYS A 106 -7.62 8.00 8.65
CA LYS A 106 -8.83 8.46 7.97
C LYS A 106 -9.45 9.67 8.66
N GLU A 107 -9.60 9.62 9.98
CA GLU A 107 -10.16 10.73 10.76
C GLU A 107 -9.26 11.97 10.70
N ILE A 108 -7.93 11.80 10.78
CA ILE A 108 -6.97 12.89 10.59
C ILE A 108 -7.14 13.58 9.23
N LEU A 109 -7.32 12.81 8.16
CA LEU A 109 -7.40 13.32 6.78
C LEU A 109 -8.77 13.88 6.39
N LYS A 110 -9.82 13.60 7.18
CA LYS A 110 -11.22 13.89 6.83
C LYS A 110 -11.48 15.33 6.39
N ASN A 111 -10.83 16.30 7.05
CA ASN A 111 -11.00 17.74 6.79
C ASN A 111 -9.84 18.35 5.99
N LYS A 112 -8.96 17.53 5.42
CA LYS A 112 -7.80 17.98 4.64
C LYS A 112 -8.01 17.66 3.16
N ALA A 113 -7.57 18.55 2.28
CA ALA A 113 -7.41 18.20 0.87
C ALA A 113 -6.34 17.13 0.76
N HIS A 114 -6.71 15.91 0.36
CA HIS A 114 -5.78 14.79 0.30
C HIS A 114 -6.07 13.83 -0.83
N HIS A 115 -5.02 13.11 -1.23
CA HIS A 115 -5.10 11.94 -2.08
C HIS A 115 -4.06 10.92 -1.65
N ILE A 116 -4.39 9.64 -1.77
CA ILE A 116 -3.55 8.53 -1.34
C ILE A 116 -3.09 7.76 -2.57
N ILE A 117 -1.80 7.46 -2.61
CA ILE A 117 -1.23 6.43 -3.49
C ILE A 117 -0.68 5.32 -2.60
N THR A 118 -0.95 4.06 -2.96
CA THR A 118 -0.47 2.92 -2.18
C THR A 118 0.15 1.84 -3.06
N THR A 119 1.22 1.24 -2.54
CA THR A 119 1.78 0.01 -3.11
C THR A 119 1.25 -1.25 -2.43
N ASN A 120 0.38 -1.11 -1.43
CA ASN A 120 -0.33 -2.23 -0.82
C ASN A 120 -1.46 -2.68 -1.75
N ALA A 121 -1.85 -3.93 -1.59
CA ALA A 121 -2.91 -4.58 -2.35
C ALA A 121 -3.88 -5.33 -1.42
N ASP A 122 -3.79 -5.08 -0.10
CA ASP A 122 -4.66 -5.63 0.92
C ASP A 122 -5.99 -4.85 1.02
N ASN A 123 -6.90 -5.29 1.89
CA ASN A 123 -8.22 -4.67 2.02
C ASN A 123 -8.28 -3.42 2.91
N ALA A 124 -7.14 -2.94 3.44
CA ALA A 124 -7.12 -2.11 4.65
C ALA A 124 -7.92 -0.80 4.51
N PHE A 125 -7.87 -0.16 3.33
CA PHE A 125 -8.64 1.05 3.04
C PHE A 125 -10.15 0.76 2.97
N ALA A 126 -10.55 -0.33 2.31
CA ALA A 126 -11.95 -0.70 2.15
C ALA A 126 -12.60 -1.02 3.50
N VAL A 127 -11.96 -1.86 4.33
CA VAL A 127 -12.53 -2.23 5.64
C VAL A 127 -12.45 -1.10 6.67
N ALA A 128 -11.53 -0.15 6.52
CA ALA A 128 -11.51 1.08 7.31
C ALA A 128 -12.52 2.13 6.83
N GLY A 129 -13.22 1.89 5.71
CA GLY A 129 -14.26 2.75 5.17
C GLY A 129 -13.74 4.07 4.62
N TYR A 130 -12.64 4.02 3.87
CA TYR A 130 -12.14 5.15 3.07
C TYR A 130 -13.03 5.42 1.86
N ASP A 131 -13.02 6.67 1.41
CA ASP A 131 -13.49 7.04 0.08
C ASP A 131 -12.46 6.57 -0.96
N LEU A 132 -12.80 5.49 -1.68
CA LEU A 132 -11.88 4.85 -2.64
C LEU A 132 -11.62 5.71 -3.88
N ASP A 133 -12.42 6.76 -4.15
CA ASP A 133 -12.10 7.71 -5.22
C ASP A 133 -10.84 8.53 -4.93
N LYS A 134 -10.39 8.55 -3.66
CA LYS A 134 -9.17 9.21 -3.20
C LYS A 134 -7.97 8.27 -3.01
N VAL A 135 -8.11 7.00 -3.38
CA VAL A 135 -7.06 5.99 -3.21
C VAL A 135 -6.68 5.43 -4.57
N PHE A 136 -5.38 5.49 -4.88
CA PHE A 136 -4.82 4.88 -6.09
C PHE A 136 -3.99 3.64 -5.74
N HIS A 137 -4.49 2.46 -6.11
CA HIS A 137 -3.84 1.16 -5.94
C HIS A 137 -2.90 0.86 -7.13
N ILE A 138 -1.75 1.53 -7.17
CA ILE A 138 -0.81 1.44 -8.32
C ILE A 138 -0.25 0.03 -8.58
N GLN A 139 -0.33 -0.85 -7.57
CA GLN A 139 0.18 -2.23 -7.61
C GLN A 139 -0.92 -3.29 -7.78
N GLY A 140 -2.17 -2.88 -8.01
CA GLY A 140 -3.32 -3.75 -8.08
C GLY A 140 -3.87 -4.10 -6.70
N GLU A 141 -4.81 -5.04 -6.67
CA GLU A 141 -5.46 -5.51 -5.44
C GLU A 141 -5.51 -7.04 -5.43
N TYR A 142 -5.28 -7.66 -4.27
CA TYR A 142 -5.17 -9.12 -4.20
C TYR A 142 -6.45 -9.87 -4.56
N ILE A 143 -7.60 -9.23 -4.41
CA ILE A 143 -8.88 -9.86 -4.75
C ILE A 143 -9.18 -9.84 -6.25
N LEU A 144 -8.49 -8.98 -7.01
CA LEU A 144 -8.67 -8.85 -8.43
C LEU A 144 -7.81 -9.86 -9.18
N TRP A 145 -8.33 -10.37 -10.28
CA TRP A 145 -7.66 -11.31 -11.18
C TRP A 145 -7.42 -10.68 -12.53
N GLN A 146 -6.38 -11.13 -13.21
CA GLN A 146 -6.02 -10.72 -14.56
C GLN A 146 -5.70 -11.94 -15.42
N CYS A 147 -5.85 -11.80 -16.74
CA CYS A 147 -5.35 -12.84 -17.64
C CYS A 147 -3.83 -12.98 -17.49
N SER A 148 -3.32 -14.19 -17.26
CA SER A 148 -1.86 -14.42 -17.13
C SER A 148 -1.08 -14.01 -18.38
N GLN A 149 -1.72 -14.03 -19.55
CA GLN A 149 -1.16 -13.58 -20.83
C GLN A 149 -1.43 -12.10 -21.14
N HIS A 150 -2.08 -11.36 -20.24
CA HIS A 150 -2.39 -9.93 -20.41
C HIS A 150 -3.10 -9.61 -21.73
N CYS A 151 -3.99 -10.51 -22.21
CA CYS A 151 -4.53 -10.41 -23.57
C CYS A 151 -5.51 -9.25 -23.78
N HIS A 152 -6.06 -8.64 -22.71
CA HIS A 152 -6.93 -7.48 -22.76
C HIS A 152 -6.98 -6.75 -21.40
N PRO A 153 -7.31 -5.43 -21.38
CA PRO A 153 -7.29 -4.60 -20.18
C PRO A 153 -8.58 -4.73 -19.35
N GLN A 154 -8.74 -5.85 -18.64
CA GLN A 154 -9.89 -6.08 -17.75
C GLN A 154 -9.47 -6.92 -16.55
N THR A 155 -9.88 -6.49 -15.34
CA THR A 155 -9.78 -7.31 -14.13
C THR A 155 -11.10 -8.03 -13.83
N TYR A 156 -11.00 -9.10 -13.03
CA TYR A 156 -12.14 -9.94 -12.61
C TYR A 156 -12.09 -10.18 -11.11
N ARG A 157 -13.23 -10.56 -10.51
CA ARG A 157 -13.32 -10.88 -9.09
C ARG A 157 -14.36 -11.96 -8.86
N ASP A 158 -14.02 -12.97 -8.07
CA ASP A 158 -14.95 -14.01 -7.60
C ASP A 158 -14.52 -14.53 -6.22
N ASP A 159 -15.12 -13.97 -5.18
CA ASP A 159 -14.80 -14.30 -3.79
C ASP A 159 -15.26 -15.72 -3.42
N GLU A 160 -16.35 -16.20 -4.01
CA GLU A 160 -16.90 -17.54 -3.79
C GLU A 160 -15.92 -18.58 -4.34
N ALA A 161 -15.37 -18.36 -5.53
CA ALA A 161 -14.35 -19.23 -6.11
C ALA A 161 -13.09 -19.32 -5.23
N ILE A 162 -12.64 -18.21 -4.63
CA ILE A 162 -11.52 -18.24 -3.66
C ILE A 162 -11.88 -19.13 -2.46
N ARG A 163 -13.09 -19.01 -1.91
CA ARG A 163 -13.55 -19.85 -0.79
C ARG A 163 -13.61 -21.33 -1.18
N GLN A 164 -14.09 -21.64 -2.39
CA GLN A 164 -14.15 -23.00 -2.92
C GLN A 164 -12.75 -23.61 -3.08
N MET A 165 -11.78 -22.86 -3.61
CA MET A 165 -10.38 -23.31 -3.69
C MET A 165 -9.78 -23.64 -2.33
N ILE A 166 -10.08 -22.84 -1.29
CA ILE A 166 -9.60 -23.10 0.07
C ILE A 166 -10.21 -24.39 0.64
N GLN A 167 -11.49 -24.62 0.39
CA GLN A 167 -12.19 -25.80 0.91
C GLN A 167 -11.80 -27.09 0.18
N ALA A 168 -11.59 -27.01 -1.14
CA ALA A 168 -11.39 -28.17 -2.00
C ALA A 168 -9.91 -28.56 -2.18
N GLN A 169 -8.96 -27.67 -1.88
CA GLN A 169 -7.54 -27.98 -2.06
C GLN A 169 -7.08 -29.12 -1.14
N SER A 170 -6.15 -29.93 -1.64
CA SER A 170 -5.46 -30.96 -0.88
C SER A 170 -4.02 -31.11 -1.39
N ASN A 171 -3.08 -31.45 -0.52
CA ASN A 171 -1.66 -31.60 -0.87
C ASN A 171 -1.09 -30.41 -1.66
N MET A 172 -1.43 -29.18 -1.23
CA MET A 172 -1.04 -27.92 -1.88
C MET A 172 -1.55 -27.73 -3.31
N GLU A 173 -2.60 -28.44 -3.74
CA GLU A 173 -3.19 -28.27 -5.07
C GLU A 173 -4.71 -28.06 -4.99
N VAL A 174 -5.25 -27.12 -5.78
CA VAL A 174 -6.69 -27.06 -6.04
C VAL A 174 -7.08 -28.09 -7.12
N PRO A 175 -8.34 -28.58 -7.14
CA PRO A 175 -8.87 -29.30 -8.30
C PRO A 175 -8.71 -28.52 -9.59
N ARG A 176 -8.38 -29.19 -10.69
CA ARG A 176 -8.04 -28.56 -11.98
C ARG A 176 -9.19 -27.72 -12.53
N GLU A 177 -10.41 -28.18 -12.35
CA GLU A 177 -11.64 -27.51 -12.75
C GLU A 177 -11.91 -26.20 -12.01
N LEU A 178 -11.28 -25.98 -10.85
CA LEU A 178 -11.39 -24.73 -10.09
C LEU A 178 -10.37 -23.68 -10.52
N VAL A 179 -9.39 -24.02 -11.37
CA VAL A 179 -8.47 -23.02 -11.92
C VAL A 179 -9.26 -22.08 -12.83
N PRO A 180 -9.32 -20.76 -12.55
CA PRO A 180 -10.05 -19.82 -13.39
C PRO A 180 -9.31 -19.61 -14.71
N HIS A 181 -10.07 -19.50 -15.81
CA HIS A 181 -9.54 -19.28 -17.16
C HIS A 181 -10.12 -18.01 -17.76
N CYS A 182 -9.29 -17.30 -18.53
CA CYS A 182 -9.64 -16.07 -19.21
C CYS A 182 -10.73 -16.32 -20.26
N PRO A 183 -11.86 -15.59 -20.23
CA PRO A 183 -12.96 -15.80 -21.18
C PRO A 183 -12.64 -15.36 -22.63
N LYS A 184 -11.44 -14.80 -22.88
CA LYS A 184 -11.01 -14.31 -24.21
C LYS A 184 -10.02 -15.24 -24.89
N CYS A 185 -9.07 -15.80 -24.15
CA CYS A 185 -7.99 -16.60 -24.73
C CYS A 185 -7.80 -17.97 -24.04
N ASP A 186 -8.64 -18.29 -23.05
CA ASP A 186 -8.59 -19.54 -22.29
C ASP A 186 -7.27 -19.76 -21.53
N ALA A 187 -6.40 -18.75 -21.42
CA ALA A 187 -5.24 -18.84 -20.53
C ALA A 187 -5.70 -18.79 -19.06
N PRO A 188 -5.02 -19.50 -18.14
CA PRO A 188 -5.31 -19.39 -16.72
C PRO A 188 -5.24 -17.93 -16.24
N MET A 189 -6.13 -17.56 -15.32
CA MET A 189 -6.05 -16.28 -14.65
C MET A 189 -5.00 -16.33 -13.53
N GLU A 190 -4.53 -15.16 -13.13
CA GLU A 190 -3.64 -14.94 -12.00
C GLU A 190 -4.11 -13.72 -11.20
N ILE A 191 -3.62 -13.54 -9.97
CA ILE A 191 -3.91 -12.33 -9.19
C ILE A 191 -3.37 -11.09 -9.91
N ASN A 192 -4.14 -10.01 -9.91
CA ASN A 192 -3.76 -8.71 -10.42
C ASN A 192 -2.60 -8.14 -9.59
N LYS A 193 -1.38 -8.34 -10.10
CA LYS A 193 -0.13 -7.92 -9.47
C LYS A 193 0.83 -7.44 -10.54
N ARG A 194 1.57 -6.38 -10.24
CA ARG A 194 2.60 -5.87 -11.13
C ARG A 194 3.88 -6.70 -11.08
N LYS A 195 4.29 -7.23 -12.22
CA LYS A 195 5.57 -7.93 -12.45
C LYS A 195 6.54 -7.02 -13.18
N ALA A 196 7.82 -7.08 -12.82
CA ALA A 196 8.84 -6.18 -13.39
C ALA A 196 9.02 -6.35 -14.91
N GLN A 197 8.81 -7.55 -15.44
CA GLN A 197 9.07 -7.89 -16.84
C GLN A 197 7.89 -7.60 -17.76
N VAL A 198 6.66 -7.84 -17.29
CA VAL A 198 5.44 -7.81 -18.12
C VAL A 198 4.44 -6.74 -17.68
N GLY A 199 4.69 -6.04 -16.57
CA GLY A 199 3.79 -5.03 -16.04
C GLY A 199 2.61 -5.65 -15.28
N MET A 200 1.46 -5.02 -15.41
CA MET A 200 0.20 -5.39 -14.77
C MET A 200 -0.93 -5.14 -15.77
N VAL A 201 -2.03 -5.87 -15.68
CA VAL A 201 -3.25 -5.47 -16.38
C VAL A 201 -3.81 -4.23 -15.70
N GLU A 202 -3.92 -3.15 -16.48
CA GLU A 202 -4.45 -1.85 -16.09
C GLU A 202 -5.77 -1.67 -16.84
N ASP A 203 -6.90 -1.78 -16.13
CA ASP A 203 -8.23 -1.64 -16.71
C ASP A 203 -8.77 -0.21 -16.58
N ALA A 204 -10.04 -0.01 -16.97
CA ALA A 204 -10.65 1.31 -16.95
C ALA A 204 -10.72 1.94 -15.55
N ASP A 205 -10.85 1.14 -14.48
CA ASP A 205 -10.88 1.68 -13.12
C ASP A 205 -9.48 2.09 -12.65
N PHE A 206 -8.45 1.29 -12.97
CA PHE A 206 -7.05 1.69 -12.74
C PHE A 206 -6.73 3.04 -13.39
N GLU A 207 -7.10 3.21 -14.66
CA GLU A 207 -6.89 4.47 -15.38
C GLU A 207 -7.68 5.64 -14.76
N ALA A 208 -8.90 5.37 -14.26
CA ALA A 208 -9.68 6.37 -13.55
C ALA A 208 -9.03 6.79 -12.22
N GLN A 209 -8.52 5.84 -11.44
CA GLN A 209 -7.76 6.12 -10.20
C GLN A 209 -6.50 6.94 -10.51
N LEU A 210 -5.72 6.53 -11.53
CA LEU A 210 -4.53 7.25 -11.98
C LEU A 210 -4.87 8.69 -12.41
N SER A 211 -5.95 8.88 -13.16
CA SER A 211 -6.42 10.20 -13.59
C SER A 211 -6.78 11.09 -12.39
N ARG A 212 -7.53 10.58 -11.40
CA ARG A 212 -7.88 11.34 -10.19
C ARG A 212 -6.66 11.72 -9.38
N TYR A 213 -5.71 10.80 -9.22
CA TYR A 213 -4.44 11.07 -8.54
C TYR A 213 -3.63 12.16 -9.26
N ASN A 214 -3.44 12.04 -10.57
CA ASN A 214 -2.70 13.02 -11.36
C ASN A 214 -3.38 14.40 -11.36
N GLN A 215 -4.72 14.44 -11.40
CA GLN A 215 -5.46 15.70 -11.29
C GLN A 215 -5.25 16.35 -9.92
N PHE A 216 -5.24 15.57 -8.84
CA PHE A 216 -4.93 16.10 -7.51
C PHE A 216 -3.51 16.67 -7.45
N LEU A 217 -2.52 15.98 -8.02
CA LEU A 217 -1.15 16.48 -8.09
C LEU A 217 -1.03 17.78 -8.90
N GLU A 218 -1.72 17.87 -10.03
CA GLU A 218 -1.74 19.07 -10.88
C GLU A 218 -2.28 20.29 -10.14
N ASN A 219 -3.38 20.10 -9.39
CA ASN A 219 -4.02 21.17 -8.62
C ASN A 219 -3.18 21.63 -7.40
N HIS A 220 -2.21 20.82 -6.96
CA HIS A 220 -1.39 21.09 -5.78
C HIS A 220 0.12 21.05 -6.13
N LYS A 221 0.50 21.71 -7.23
CA LYS A 221 1.92 21.85 -7.62
C LYS A 221 2.70 22.85 -6.76
N THR A 222 2.02 23.80 -6.14
CA THR A 222 2.59 24.92 -5.37
C THR A 222 1.95 25.00 -3.98
N GLY A 223 2.51 25.82 -3.09
CA GLY A 223 1.98 25.99 -1.73
C GLY A 223 2.47 24.92 -0.76
N LYS A 224 1.92 24.92 0.46
CA LYS A 224 2.35 24.03 1.56
C LYS A 224 1.80 22.63 1.39
N VAL A 225 2.39 21.88 0.46
CA VAL A 225 2.04 20.49 0.20
C VAL A 225 2.90 19.57 1.06
N LEU A 226 2.23 18.74 1.87
CA LEU A 226 2.88 17.70 2.65
C LEU A 226 2.90 16.39 1.85
N TYR A 227 4.10 15.92 1.50
CA TYR A 227 4.32 14.58 0.96
C TYR A 227 4.59 13.61 2.12
N LEU A 228 3.53 12.97 2.61
CA LEU A 228 3.54 12.08 3.77
C LEU A 228 3.75 10.63 3.36
N GLU A 229 4.95 10.12 3.56
CA GLU A 229 5.33 8.74 3.27
C GLU A 229 5.23 7.86 4.52
N ILE A 230 4.41 6.81 4.50
CA ILE A 230 4.15 5.95 5.66
C ILE A 230 4.55 4.51 5.34
N GLY A 231 5.57 4.00 6.03
CA GLY A 231 5.93 2.58 5.95
C GLY A 231 6.43 2.11 4.58
N ILE A 232 6.89 3.04 3.71
CA ILE A 232 7.43 2.71 2.39
C ILE A 232 8.92 2.32 2.51
N GLY A 233 9.21 1.07 2.17
CA GLY A 233 10.56 0.53 2.10
C GLY A 233 11.29 0.87 0.78
N TYR A 234 12.16 -0.03 0.35
CA TYR A 234 12.98 0.13 -0.87
C TYR A 234 12.74 -0.97 -1.93
N THR A 235 11.66 -1.74 -1.81
CA THR A 235 11.30 -2.80 -2.76
C THR A 235 10.95 -2.23 -4.13
N THR A 236 10.13 -1.17 -4.16
CA THR A 236 9.67 -0.51 -5.39
C THR A 236 9.65 1.02 -5.23
N PRO A 237 10.81 1.65 -4.96
CA PRO A 237 10.89 3.07 -4.62
C PRO A 237 10.42 4.00 -5.75
N GLN A 238 10.34 3.50 -6.98
CA GLN A 238 9.87 4.24 -8.15
C GLN A 238 8.40 4.69 -8.09
N PHE A 239 7.55 4.06 -7.28
CA PHE A 239 6.10 4.37 -7.25
C PHE A 239 5.72 5.49 -6.28
N VAL A 240 6.41 5.59 -5.14
CA VAL A 240 6.07 6.58 -4.08
C VAL A 240 7.29 7.38 -3.67
N LYS A 241 8.33 6.71 -3.15
CA LYS A 241 9.51 7.36 -2.56
C LYS A 241 10.20 8.33 -3.52
N HIS A 242 10.62 7.86 -4.69
CA HIS A 242 11.32 8.70 -5.66
C HIS A 242 10.41 9.82 -6.24
N PRO A 243 9.14 9.56 -6.59
CA PRO A 243 8.20 10.63 -6.96
C PRO A 243 8.03 11.70 -5.87
N PHE A 244 7.80 11.32 -4.61
CA PHE A 244 7.60 12.27 -3.51
C PHE A 244 8.83 13.17 -3.31
N GLN A 245 10.02 12.58 -3.34
CA GLN A 245 11.28 13.33 -3.27
C GLN A 245 11.43 14.30 -4.46
N ARG A 246 11.05 13.87 -5.67
CA ARG A 246 11.10 14.71 -6.88
C ARG A 246 10.12 15.87 -6.81
N MET A 247 8.90 15.63 -6.36
CA MET A 247 7.87 16.65 -6.23
C MET A 247 8.22 17.66 -5.13
N THR A 248 8.79 17.20 -4.00
CA THR A 248 9.33 18.07 -2.95
C THR A 248 10.48 18.94 -3.48
N ARG A 249 11.31 18.41 -4.37
CA ARG A 249 12.36 19.22 -5.04
C ARG A 249 11.77 20.27 -5.98
N GLN A 250 10.65 19.99 -6.65
CA GLN A 250 10.03 20.87 -7.63
C GLN A 250 9.19 21.99 -7.00
N ASN A 251 8.60 21.75 -5.84
CA ASN A 251 7.86 22.75 -5.07
C ASN A 251 8.71 23.23 -3.88
N PRO A 252 9.28 24.45 -3.89
CA PRO A 252 10.09 25.00 -2.79
C PRO A 252 9.36 25.08 -1.45
N ASP A 253 8.03 25.19 -1.47
CA ASP A 253 7.19 25.31 -0.28
C ASP A 253 6.71 23.94 0.26
N ALA A 254 7.03 22.84 -0.42
CA ALA A 254 6.65 21.51 0.02
C ALA A 254 7.52 20.99 1.18
N LEU A 255 6.93 20.10 1.97
CA LEU A 255 7.58 19.34 3.03
C LEU A 255 7.50 17.84 2.71
N PHE A 256 8.62 17.14 2.82
CA PHE A 256 8.65 15.68 2.77
C PHE A 256 8.68 15.14 4.21
N MET A 257 7.76 14.25 4.56
CA MET A 257 7.75 13.60 5.87
C MET A 257 7.69 12.09 5.68
N THR A 258 8.61 11.36 6.32
CA THR A 258 8.65 9.89 6.25
C THR A 258 8.50 9.28 7.64
N LEU A 259 7.54 8.37 7.79
CA LEU A 259 7.31 7.55 8.97
C LEU A 259 7.91 6.17 8.69
N ASN A 260 9.12 5.94 9.22
CA ASN A 260 9.83 4.69 8.99
C ASN A 260 10.85 4.43 10.09
N LYS A 261 10.95 3.20 10.60
CA LYS A 261 12.02 2.83 11.54
C LYS A 261 13.40 2.86 10.89
N LYS A 262 13.49 2.65 9.56
CA LYS A 262 14.75 2.68 8.81
C LYS A 262 15.03 4.07 8.26
N ALA A 263 16.27 4.54 8.47
CA ALA A 263 16.76 5.78 7.88
C ALA A 263 17.24 5.54 6.43
N TYR A 264 16.39 5.86 5.46
CA TYR A 264 16.78 5.87 4.05
C TYR A 264 17.49 7.18 3.68
N ARG A 265 18.46 7.11 2.77
CA ARG A 265 19.19 8.29 2.33
C ARG A 265 18.26 9.30 1.66
N ILE A 266 18.25 10.52 2.17
CA ILE A 266 17.50 11.65 1.61
C ILE A 266 18.39 12.44 0.62
N PRO A 267 17.88 12.82 -0.57
CA PRO A 267 18.58 13.69 -1.50
C PRO A 267 18.98 15.04 -0.86
N GLN A 268 20.18 15.54 -1.17
CA GLN A 268 20.75 16.72 -0.52
C GLN A 268 19.88 17.98 -0.66
N ASN A 269 19.23 18.16 -1.81
CA ASN A 269 18.43 19.32 -2.16
C ASN A 269 17.02 19.39 -1.53
N ILE A 270 16.61 18.34 -0.80
CA ILE A 270 15.36 18.36 -0.01
C ILE A 270 15.61 18.07 1.47
N ARG A 271 16.87 17.86 1.88
CA ARG A 271 17.22 17.46 3.24
C ARG A 271 16.73 18.47 4.29
N GLU A 272 16.84 19.76 4.00
CA GLU A 272 16.37 20.84 4.89
C GLU A 272 14.84 20.95 4.96
N ARG A 273 14.12 20.24 4.08
CA ARG A 273 12.65 20.18 4.03
C ARG A 273 12.17 18.74 4.17
N THR A 274 12.90 17.94 4.95
CA THR A 274 12.56 16.55 5.24
C THR A 274 12.49 16.33 6.74
N ILE A 275 11.39 15.73 7.21
CA ILE A 275 11.24 15.23 8.58
C ILE A 275 11.19 13.71 8.54
N HIS A 276 12.00 13.06 9.37
CA HIS A 276 12.00 11.61 9.53
C HIS A 276 11.49 11.25 10.93
N LEU A 277 10.33 10.61 10.98
CA LEU A 277 9.71 10.09 12.20
C LEU A 277 10.00 8.58 12.29
N THR A 278 10.53 8.14 13.42
CA THR A 278 11.05 6.79 13.68
C THR A 278 10.21 5.98 14.66
N ASP A 279 9.24 6.60 15.32
CA ASP A 279 8.36 5.92 16.26
C ASP A 279 7.53 4.85 15.56
N ASP A 280 6.93 3.93 16.33
CA ASP A 280 6.04 2.94 15.75
C ASP A 280 4.87 3.61 15.03
N ILE A 281 4.61 3.21 13.78
CA ILE A 281 3.64 3.88 12.90
C ILE A 281 2.24 3.89 13.52
N SER A 282 1.79 2.76 14.09
CA SER A 282 0.44 2.66 14.64
C SER A 282 0.31 3.57 15.87
N THR A 283 1.26 3.49 16.81
CA THR A 283 1.31 4.38 17.98
C THR A 283 1.35 5.85 17.58
N LEU A 284 2.24 6.22 16.67
CA LEU A 284 2.44 7.59 16.22
C LEU A 284 1.18 8.20 15.60
N ILE A 285 0.49 7.45 14.72
CA ILE A 285 -0.75 7.90 14.09
C ILE A 285 -1.89 8.00 15.11
N LEU A 286 -2.03 7.03 16.03
CA LEU A 286 -3.06 7.06 17.06
C LEU A 286 -2.89 8.26 18.01
N GLU A 287 -1.66 8.54 18.43
CA GLU A 287 -1.35 9.70 19.26
C GLU A 287 -1.57 11.02 18.54
N ALA A 288 -1.16 11.13 17.27
CA ALA A 288 -1.41 12.32 16.46
C ALA A 288 -2.91 12.56 16.26
N ASN A 289 -3.69 11.51 16.03
CA ASN A 289 -5.14 11.61 15.93
C ASN A 289 -5.75 12.18 17.21
N ASN A 290 -5.38 11.64 18.37
CA ASN A 290 -5.86 12.13 19.68
C ASN A 290 -5.53 13.60 19.95
N LYS A 291 -4.52 14.17 19.29
CA LYS A 291 -4.15 15.59 19.40
C LYS A 291 -4.97 16.47 18.45
N LEU A 292 -5.30 15.96 17.26
CA LEU A 292 -6.06 16.69 16.23
C LEU A 292 -7.58 16.64 16.44
N THR A 293 -8.09 15.67 17.19
CA THR A 293 -9.53 15.50 17.46
C THR A 293 -9.97 16.01 18.83
N LYS A 294 -9.08 16.65 19.59
CA LYS A 294 -9.41 17.35 20.85
C LYS A 294 -9.68 18.81 20.57
#